data_AF-A0A1Q7MPF8-F1
#
_entry.id   AF-A0A1Q7MPF8-F1
#
_cell.length_a   1.000
_cell.length_b   1.000
_cell.length_c   1.000
_cell.angle_alpha   90.00
_cell.angle_beta   90.00
_cell.angle_gamma   90.00
#
_symmetry.space_group_name_H-M   'P 1'
#
loop_
_entity.id
_entity.type
_entity.pdbx_description
1 polymer ?
#
loop_
_entity_poly.entity_id
_entity_poly.type
_entity_poly.pdbx_seq_one_letter_code
_entity_poly.pdbx_strand_id
1 'polypeptide(L)'
;MCFLVLSLAFCLDFSTADSQVPSTPGEAKPAGVKPDYSSEAFVTELDSTRIVFENDGTSTRQSTARIRIQSDAGVQRYGVLTFRYQNSTESADIDYVRVRKQDGSIISTPPENVQDMAADITRAAPFYSDVREKHVAVKGLVRRG
;
A
#
# COMPACT_ATOMS: atom_id res chain seq x y z
N MET A 1 -31.83 -28.47 -12.75
CA MET A 1 -31.44 -27.97 -14.10
C MET A 1 -31.26 -26.47 -13.98
N CYS A 2 -30.24 -25.78 -14.45
CA CYS A 2 -28.95 -26.07 -15.06
C CYS A 2 -28.22 -24.72 -14.94
N PHE A 3 -26.97 -24.70 -14.47
CA PHE A 3 -26.14 -23.49 -14.40
C PHE A 3 -25.68 -23.09 -15.81
N LEU A 4 -25.59 -21.79 -16.11
CA LEU A 4 -24.49 -21.28 -16.94
C LEU A 4 -24.21 -19.80 -16.64
N VAL A 5 -23.05 -19.56 -16.01
CA VAL A 5 -22.39 -18.26 -15.86
C VAL A 5 -21.49 -18.08 -17.08
N LEU A 6 -21.68 -17.02 -17.86
CA LEU A 6 -20.79 -16.69 -18.98
C LEU A 6 -19.77 -15.63 -18.54
N SER A 7 -18.61 -16.11 -18.10
CA SER A 7 -17.40 -15.32 -17.86
C SER A 7 -16.73 -15.02 -19.20
N LEU A 8 -16.74 -13.75 -19.63
CA LEU A 8 -15.93 -13.30 -20.77
C LEU A 8 -14.51 -13.01 -20.27
N ALA A 9 -13.65 -14.01 -20.30
CA ALA A 9 -12.22 -13.86 -20.08
C ALA A 9 -11.61 -13.22 -21.33
N PHE A 10 -11.21 -11.95 -21.21
CA PHE A 10 -10.31 -11.33 -22.17
C PHE A 10 -8.89 -11.79 -21.82
N CYS A 11 -8.39 -12.77 -22.56
CA CYS A 11 -7.00 -13.22 -22.49
C CYS A 11 -6.10 -12.08 -22.98
N LEU A 12 -5.33 -11.49 -22.07
CA LEU A 12 -4.10 -10.79 -22.40
C LEU A 12 -2.94 -11.67 -21.96
N ASP A 13 -2.20 -12.14 -22.95
CA ASP A 13 -1.02 -13.00 -22.83
C ASP A 13 0.07 -12.34 -21.97
N PHE A 14 0.15 -12.72 -20.69
CA PHE A 14 1.41 -12.63 -19.95
C PHE A 14 2.18 -13.93 -20.16
N SER A 15 3.12 -13.91 -21.12
CA SER A 15 4.21 -14.87 -21.16
C SER A 15 5.05 -14.72 -19.89
N THR A 16 4.77 -15.57 -18.90
CA THR A 16 5.70 -15.86 -17.81
C THR A 16 6.22 -17.26 -18.05
N ALA A 17 7.46 -17.35 -18.54
CA ALA A 17 8.20 -18.60 -18.56
C ALA A 17 8.56 -18.96 -17.12
N ASP A 18 7.66 -19.64 -16.42
CA ASP A 18 7.97 -20.28 -15.14
C ASP A 18 8.90 -21.48 -15.42
N SER A 19 10.19 -21.27 -15.24
CA SER A 19 11.11 -22.39 -14.99
C SER A 19 10.84 -22.90 -13.58
N GLN A 20 9.82 -23.74 -13.45
CA GLN A 20 9.54 -24.47 -12.22
C GLN A 20 10.65 -25.52 -12.02
N VAL A 21 11.67 -25.17 -11.22
CA VAL A 21 12.65 -26.13 -10.73
C VAL A 21 11.88 -27.14 -9.87
N PRO A 22 11.98 -28.46 -10.12
CA PRO A 22 11.29 -29.46 -9.30
C PRO A 22 11.77 -29.34 -7.86
N SER A 23 10.89 -28.99 -6.94
CA SER A 23 11.17 -29.07 -5.50
C SER A 23 11.16 -30.53 -5.08
N THR A 24 12.34 -31.11 -4.92
CA THR A 24 12.55 -32.39 -4.23
C THR A 24 11.93 -32.31 -2.82
N PRO A 25 11.13 -33.30 -2.37
CA PRO A 25 10.66 -33.35 -1.00
C PRO A 25 11.84 -33.66 -0.07
N GLY A 26 12.34 -32.65 0.63
CA GLY A 26 13.47 -32.84 1.54
C GLY A 26 13.77 -31.58 2.36
N GLU A 27 13.57 -31.73 3.67
CA GLU A 27 14.03 -30.87 4.76
C GLU A 27 13.03 -29.81 5.27
N ALA A 28 12.35 -30.19 6.36
CA ALA A 28 11.62 -29.28 7.22
C ALA A 28 12.60 -28.25 7.79
N LYS A 29 12.49 -27.00 7.33
CA LYS A 29 13.16 -25.83 7.90
C LYS A 29 12.96 -25.83 9.43
N PRO A 30 14.00 -25.68 10.26
CA PRO A 30 13.83 -25.60 11.69
C PRO A 30 12.89 -24.44 12.03
N ALA A 31 11.73 -24.78 12.58
CA ALA A 31 10.80 -23.80 13.14
C ALA A 31 11.43 -23.25 14.42
N GLY A 32 11.92 -22.01 14.38
CA GLY A 32 12.44 -21.36 15.58
C GLY A 32 13.29 -20.10 15.39
N VAL A 33 13.83 -19.84 14.19
CA VAL A 33 14.63 -18.63 13.95
C VAL A 33 13.73 -17.52 13.41
N LYS A 34 13.59 -16.42 14.18
CA LYS A 34 12.97 -15.19 13.66
C LYS A 34 13.78 -14.72 12.44
N PRO A 35 13.16 -14.41 11.30
CA PRO A 35 13.90 -13.91 10.16
C PRO A 35 14.62 -12.61 10.53
N ASP A 36 15.88 -12.46 10.09
CA ASP A 36 16.62 -11.21 10.22
C ASP A 36 16.27 -10.29 9.05
N TYR A 37 15.78 -9.10 9.37
CA TYR A 37 15.38 -8.07 8.41
C TYR A 37 16.25 -6.80 8.53
N SER A 38 17.40 -6.88 9.20
CA SER A 38 18.30 -5.73 9.42
C SER A 38 18.79 -5.08 8.13
N SER A 39 18.94 -5.86 7.06
CA SER A 39 19.39 -5.39 5.74
C SER A 39 18.29 -4.76 4.88
N GLU A 40 17.02 -4.89 5.27
CA GLU A 40 15.89 -4.36 4.48
C GLU A 40 15.78 -2.84 4.59
N ALA A 41 15.46 -2.15 3.51
CA ALA A 41 15.30 -0.68 3.55
C ALA A 41 14.20 -0.22 4.51
N PHE A 42 13.16 -1.05 4.67
CA PHE A 42 12.07 -0.86 5.61
C PHE A 42 11.44 -2.22 5.95
N VAL A 43 10.69 -2.28 7.05
CA VAL A 43 9.91 -3.46 7.46
C VAL A 43 8.49 -3.01 7.76
N THR A 44 7.51 -3.68 7.15
CA THR A 44 6.09 -3.50 7.50
C THR A 44 5.79 -4.32 8.75
N GLU A 45 5.49 -3.64 9.85
CA GLU A 45 5.21 -4.25 11.16
C GLU A 45 3.73 -4.50 11.42
N LEU A 46 2.88 -3.71 10.76
CA LEU A 46 1.43 -3.83 10.76
C LEU A 46 0.94 -3.35 9.42
N ASP A 47 0.05 -4.12 8.81
CA ASP A 47 -0.81 -3.68 7.73
C ASP A 47 -2.20 -4.27 8.02
N SER A 48 -3.18 -3.41 8.20
CA SER A 48 -4.53 -3.79 8.55
C SER A 48 -5.51 -2.96 7.74
N THR A 49 -6.48 -3.64 7.15
CA THR A 49 -7.58 -2.99 6.45
C THR A 49 -8.89 -3.53 6.99
N ARG A 50 -9.76 -2.62 7.45
CA ARG A 50 -11.13 -2.92 7.84
C ARG A 50 -12.07 -2.41 6.76
N ILE A 51 -12.96 -3.26 6.29
CA ILE A 51 -14.00 -2.89 5.33
C ILE A 51 -15.36 -3.18 5.96
N VAL A 52 -16.26 -2.21 5.89
CA VAL A 52 -17.66 -2.34 6.27
C VAL A 52 -18.50 -2.20 5.01
N PHE A 53 -19.40 -3.15 4.78
CA PHE A 53 -20.33 -3.13 3.66
C PHE A 53 -21.73 -2.89 4.20
N GLU A 54 -22.43 -1.94 3.60
CA GLU A 54 -23.80 -1.59 3.95
C GLU A 54 -24.79 -2.22 2.96
N ASN A 55 -26.06 -2.34 3.36
CA ASN A 55 -27.11 -2.96 2.54
C ASN A 55 -27.48 -2.14 1.30
N ASP A 56 -27.10 -0.86 1.25
CA ASP A 56 -27.34 0.04 0.12
C ASP A 56 -26.24 -0.03 -0.97
N GLY A 57 -25.26 -0.92 -0.79
CA GLY A 57 -24.14 -1.09 -1.71
C GLY A 57 -22.96 -0.15 -1.46
N THR A 58 -23.04 0.72 -0.45
CA THR A 58 -21.90 1.55 -0.02
C THR A 58 -20.91 0.75 0.82
N SER A 59 -19.68 1.22 0.91
CA SER A 59 -18.68 0.63 1.79
C SER A 59 -17.75 1.69 2.38
N THR A 60 -17.25 1.43 3.58
CA THR A 60 -16.18 2.19 4.20
C THR A 60 -14.94 1.32 4.31
N ARG A 61 -13.78 1.82 3.87
CA ARG A 61 -12.48 1.17 4.01
C ARG A 61 -11.57 2.02 4.89
N GLN A 62 -11.08 1.43 5.98
CA GLN A 62 -10.07 2.03 6.84
C GLN A 62 -8.80 1.19 6.78
N SER A 63 -7.69 1.81 6.37
CA SER A 63 -6.38 1.16 6.29
C SER A 63 -5.41 1.77 7.30
N THR A 64 -4.64 0.94 7.98
CA THR A 64 -3.62 1.34 8.95
C THR A 64 -2.34 0.55 8.70
N ALA A 65 -1.25 1.26 8.47
CA ALA A 65 0.08 0.68 8.33
C ALA A 65 1.04 1.23 9.40
N ARG A 66 1.94 0.37 9.87
CA ARG A 66 3.10 0.76 10.68
C ARG A 66 4.34 0.22 10.00
N ILE A 67 5.22 1.13 9.60
CA ILE A 67 6.39 0.82 8.77
C ILE A 67 7.63 1.33 9.49
N ARG A 68 8.60 0.45 9.67
CA ARG A 68 9.90 0.76 10.27
C ARG A 68 10.90 1.03 9.16
N ILE A 69 11.35 2.27 9.04
CA ILE A 69 12.37 2.69 8.08
C ILE A 69 13.76 2.40 8.63
N GLN A 70 14.65 1.79 7.84
CA GLN A 70 16.00 1.36 8.27
C GLN A 70 17.12 1.98 7.44
N SER A 71 16.85 2.40 6.20
CA SER A 71 17.86 3.01 5.32
C SER A 71 17.35 4.28 4.65
N ASP A 72 18.27 5.03 4.03
CA ASP A 72 17.95 6.22 3.25
C ASP A 72 17.04 5.90 2.05
N ALA A 73 17.16 4.69 1.46
CA ALA A 73 16.24 4.23 0.43
C ALA A 73 14.80 4.09 0.96
N GLY A 74 14.64 3.67 2.22
CA GLY A 74 13.34 3.64 2.89
C GLY A 74 12.79 5.06 3.13
N VAL A 75 13.65 6.00 3.52
CA VAL A 75 13.27 7.43 3.65
C VAL A 75 12.81 7.99 2.32
N GLN A 76 13.53 7.72 1.23
CA GLN A 76 13.16 8.17 -0.11
C GLN A 76 11.81 7.59 -0.55
N ARG A 77 11.56 6.30 -0.29
CA ARG A 77 10.31 5.63 -0.66
C ARG A 77 9.09 6.14 0.11
N TYR A 78 9.25 6.48 1.39
CA TYR A 78 8.15 6.86 2.28
C TYR A 78 8.12 8.35 2.64
N GLY A 79 9.01 9.16 2.07
CA GLY A 79 9.06 10.61 2.31
C GLY A 79 7.82 11.34 1.80
N VAL A 80 7.17 10.82 0.75
CA VAL A 80 5.86 11.24 0.28
C VAL A 80 4.98 10.00 0.14
N LEU A 81 3.84 9.99 0.82
CA LEU A 81 2.84 8.92 0.68
C LEU A 81 1.80 9.34 -0.35
N THR A 82 1.42 8.43 -1.23
CA THR A 82 0.42 8.68 -2.27
C THR A 82 -0.76 7.74 -2.07
N PHE A 83 -1.96 8.27 -1.92
CA PHE A 83 -3.20 7.52 -1.77
C PHE A 83 -4.15 7.86 -2.92
N ARG A 84 -4.48 6.86 -3.75
CA ARG A 84 -5.41 7.03 -4.87
C ARG A 84 -6.83 6.78 -4.44
N TYR A 85 -7.78 7.53 -5.00
CA TYR A 85 -9.21 7.31 -4.81
C TYR A 85 -10.01 7.75 -6.04
N GLN A 86 -11.20 7.18 -6.20
CA GLN A 86 -12.10 7.51 -7.30
C GLN A 86 -13.07 8.62 -6.89
N ASN A 87 -12.78 9.87 -7.23
CA ASN A 87 -13.53 11.04 -6.74
C ASN A 87 -15.00 11.08 -7.18
N SER A 88 -15.40 10.29 -8.20
CA SER A 88 -16.80 10.17 -8.62
C SER A 88 -17.64 9.26 -7.71
N THR A 89 -17.01 8.39 -6.92
CA THR A 89 -17.71 7.37 -6.11
C THR A 89 -17.18 7.23 -4.68
N GLU A 90 -16.00 7.78 -4.39
CA GLU A 90 -15.30 7.66 -3.10
C GLU A 90 -14.90 9.05 -2.58
N SER A 91 -14.85 9.17 -1.25
CA SER A 91 -14.12 10.23 -0.56
C SER A 91 -12.96 9.58 0.21
N ALA A 92 -11.78 10.19 0.17
CA ALA A 92 -10.60 9.71 0.86
C ALA A 92 -10.07 10.76 1.84
N ASP A 93 -10.04 10.39 3.11
CA ASP A 93 -9.49 11.18 4.20
C ASP A 93 -8.23 10.53 4.78
N ILE A 94 -7.30 11.36 5.24
CA ILE A 94 -6.08 10.92 5.91
C ILE A 94 -6.25 11.14 7.42
N ASP A 95 -6.58 10.09 8.16
CA ASP A 95 -6.79 10.15 9.62
C ASP A 95 -5.58 10.79 10.34
N TYR A 96 -4.39 10.23 10.11
CA TYR A 96 -3.13 10.81 10.56
C TYR A 96 -1.94 10.17 9.85
N VAL A 97 -0.85 10.92 9.74
CA VAL A 97 0.48 10.40 9.45
C VAL A 97 1.43 10.91 10.53
N ARG A 98 2.18 10.01 11.17
CA ARG A 98 3.10 10.37 12.24
C ARG A 98 4.36 9.51 12.22
N VAL A 99 5.49 10.12 12.52
CA VAL A 99 6.78 9.46 12.69
C VAL A 99 7.04 9.28 14.17
N ARG A 100 7.41 8.05 14.57
CA ARG A 100 7.92 7.75 15.92
C ARG A 100 9.44 7.58 15.83
N LYS A 101 10.19 8.44 16.52
CA LYS A 101 11.65 8.38 16.55
C LYS A 101 12.16 7.35 17.57
N GLN A 102 13.46 7.05 17.51
CA GLN A 102 14.12 6.15 18.46
C GLN A 102 14.09 6.66 19.90
N ASP A 103 14.14 7.99 20.09
CA ASP A 103 14.04 8.66 21.39
C ASP A 103 12.61 8.64 21.98
N GLY A 104 11.66 8.02 21.27
CA GLY A 104 10.25 7.94 21.67
C GLY A 104 9.41 9.16 21.28
N SER A 105 10.03 10.23 20.76
CA SER A 105 9.30 11.40 20.30
C SER A 105 8.42 11.09 19.08
N ILE A 106 7.29 11.78 18.99
CA ILE A 106 6.32 11.63 17.90
C ILE A 106 6.20 12.95 17.16
N ILE A 107 6.39 12.91 15.84
CA ILE A 107 6.17 14.05 14.95
C ILE A 107 4.97 13.72 14.08
N SER A 108 3.89 14.47 14.25
CA SER A 108 2.71 14.39 13.37
C SER A 108 2.93 15.23 12.12
N THR A 109 2.51 14.70 10.98
CA THR A 109 2.41 15.46 9.73
C THR A 109 1.10 16.25 9.78
N PRO A 110 1.15 17.59 9.69
CA PRO A 110 -0.07 18.41 9.73
C PRO A 110 -1.01 18.13 8.54
N PRO A 111 -2.34 18.32 8.68
CA PRO A 111 -3.29 18.09 7.57
C PRO A 111 -3.04 19.00 6.36
N GLU A 112 -2.54 20.22 6.54
CA GLU A 112 -2.19 21.15 5.46
C GLU A 112 -1.04 20.65 4.57
N ASN A 113 -0.33 19.63 5.02
CA ASN A 113 0.73 18.95 4.28
C ASN A 113 0.20 17.87 3.33
N VAL A 114 -1.12 17.65 3.31
CA VAL A 114 -1.81 16.78 2.36
C VAL A 114 -2.24 17.60 1.15
N GLN A 115 -1.73 17.25 -0.03
CA GLN A 115 -2.13 17.84 -1.30
C GLN A 115 -3.06 16.89 -2.05
N ASP A 116 -4.15 17.42 -2.58
CA ASP A 116 -5.08 16.66 -3.41
C ASP A 116 -4.94 17.08 -4.87
N MET A 117 -4.58 16.13 -5.74
CA MET A 117 -4.29 16.38 -7.15
C MET A 117 -4.87 15.31 -8.07
N ALA A 118 -4.96 15.61 -9.36
CA ALA A 118 -5.31 14.61 -10.37
C ALA A 118 -4.19 13.56 -10.46
N ALA A 119 -4.56 12.30 -10.70
CA ALA A 119 -3.57 11.25 -10.87
C ALA A 119 -2.74 11.43 -12.15
N ASP A 120 -1.49 10.95 -12.13
CA ASP A 120 -0.59 11.05 -13.29
C ASP A 120 -1.18 10.42 -14.56
N ILE A 121 -1.97 9.34 -14.40
CA ILE A 121 -2.62 8.64 -15.51
C ILE A 121 -3.57 9.54 -16.30
N THR A 122 -4.16 10.54 -15.66
CA THR A 122 -5.07 11.50 -16.30
C THR A 122 -4.38 12.27 -17.44
N ARG A 123 -3.04 12.43 -17.38
CA ARG A 123 -2.27 13.08 -18.45
C ARG A 123 -2.26 12.26 -19.74
N ALA A 124 -2.08 10.95 -19.64
CA ALA A 124 -2.01 10.04 -20.78
C ALA A 124 -3.41 9.58 -21.23
N ALA A 125 -4.36 9.53 -20.30
CA ALA A 125 -5.72 9.07 -20.54
C ALA A 125 -6.73 9.97 -19.78
N PRO A 126 -7.17 11.08 -20.42
CA PRO A 126 -8.10 12.05 -19.80
C PRO A 126 -9.44 11.47 -19.35
N PHE A 127 -9.82 10.29 -19.85
CA PHE A 127 -11.00 9.56 -19.41
C PHE A 127 -10.95 9.21 -17.91
N TYR A 128 -9.76 8.99 -17.34
CA TYR A 128 -9.56 8.74 -15.90
C TYR A 128 -9.37 10.04 -15.11
N SER A 129 -10.11 11.10 -15.44
CA SER A 129 -9.99 12.41 -14.78
C SER A 129 -10.62 12.45 -13.39
N ASP A 130 -11.42 11.45 -13.04
CA ASP A 130 -12.00 11.28 -11.71
C ASP A 130 -11.08 10.53 -10.74
N VAL A 131 -10.00 9.89 -11.22
CA VAL A 131 -8.96 9.33 -10.35
C VAL A 131 -8.14 10.47 -9.77
N ARG A 132 -8.13 10.58 -8.44
CA ARG A 132 -7.37 11.59 -7.70
C ARG A 132 -6.39 10.94 -6.74
N GLU A 133 -5.39 11.71 -6.33
CA GLU A 133 -4.36 11.27 -5.41
C GLU A 133 -4.20 12.28 -4.27
N LYS A 134 -4.15 11.78 -3.03
CA LYS A 134 -3.67 12.51 -1.87
C LYS A 134 -2.17 12.27 -1.73
N HIS A 135 -1.37 13.32 -1.81
CA HIS A 135 0.08 13.31 -1.61
C HIS A 135 0.39 13.88 -0.24
N VAL A 136 1.02 13.08 0.62
CA VAL A 136 1.32 13.45 2.02
C VAL A 136 2.83 13.50 2.21
N ALA A 137 3.38 14.72 2.31
CA ALA A 137 4.80 14.91 2.60
C ALA A 137 5.07 14.67 4.10
N VAL A 138 5.71 13.55 4.41
CA VAL A 138 5.90 13.06 5.79
C VAL A 138 6.89 13.92 6.55
N LYS A 139 6.45 14.54 7.65
CA LYS A 139 7.32 15.36 8.50
C LYS A 139 8.19 14.51 9.41
N GLY A 140 9.48 14.87 9.48
CA GLY A 140 10.43 14.31 10.45
C GLY A 140 10.87 12.87 10.17
N LEU A 141 10.59 12.36 8.97
CA LEU A 141 11.03 11.03 8.56
C LEU A 141 12.55 11.02 8.34
N VAL A 142 13.22 10.14 9.06
CA VAL A 142 14.67 9.94 8.99
C VAL A 142 14.97 8.44 9.08
N ARG A 143 16.12 8.00 8.55
CA ARG A 143 16.52 6.61 8.71
C ARG A 143 16.75 6.31 10.20
N ARG A 144 16.42 5.09 10.59
CA ARG A 144 16.75 4.60 11.93
C ARG A 144 18.25 4.32 11.97
N GLY A 145 18.98 5.03 12.84
CA GLY A 145 20.43 4.88 13.05
C GLY A 145 20.80 3.64 13.83
#